data_AF-A0A391P4N5-F1
#
_entry.id   AF-A0A391P4N5-F1
#
_cell.length_a   1.000
_cell.length_b   1.000
_cell.length_c   1.000
_cell.angle_alpha   90.00
_cell.angle_beta   90.00
_cell.angle_gamma   90.00
#
_symmetry.space_group_name_H-M   'P 1'
#
loop_
_entity.id
_entity.type
_entity.pdbx_description
1 polymer ?
#
loop_
_entity_poly.entity_id
_entity_poly.type
_entity_poly.pdbx_seq_one_letter_code
_entity_poly.pdbx_strand_id
1 'polypeptide(L)'
;MPNVTTDPTSSTDSTEPIPTGTKGVEREREREGEPETDVSLRERLVSVNYHLTKVCNYRCRFCFAHFNQIKGGMGEEGMIGIVEALAAAGTQKITFVGGEPTLVPW
;
A
#
# COMPACT_ATOMS: atom_id res chain seq x y z
N MET A 1 68.67 3.32 -16.65
CA MET A 1 69.65 4.41 -16.39
C MET A 1 69.74 5.25 -17.66
N PRO A 2 69.92 6.59 -17.61
CA PRO A 2 70.10 7.52 -16.48
C PRO A 2 68.94 8.56 -16.40
N ASN A 3 68.85 9.57 -15.53
CA ASN A 3 69.36 9.86 -14.17
C ASN A 3 68.72 11.22 -13.75
N VAL A 4 68.17 11.28 -12.52
CA VAL A 4 68.25 12.33 -11.47
C VAL A 4 68.35 13.81 -11.89
N THR A 5 67.49 14.68 -11.34
CA THR A 5 67.74 15.66 -10.24
C THR A 5 66.45 16.52 -10.10
N THR A 6 65.94 17.03 -8.98
CA THR A 6 66.39 17.28 -7.59
C THR A 6 65.16 17.70 -6.75
N ASP A 7 65.12 17.26 -5.49
CA ASP A 7 64.41 17.83 -4.32
C ASP A 7 64.77 19.33 -4.08
N PRO A 8 64.13 20.17 -3.21
CA PRO A 8 63.70 19.77 -1.85
C PRO A 8 62.59 20.58 -1.10
N THR A 9 62.28 20.06 0.09
CA THR A 9 62.01 20.73 1.39
C THR A 9 60.67 21.36 1.75
N SER A 10 60.35 21.09 3.03
CA SER A 10 59.60 21.86 4.04
C SER A 10 58.20 21.32 4.31
N SER A 11 57.75 21.09 5.54
CA SER A 11 58.28 21.42 6.88
C SER A 11 57.37 20.76 7.92
N THR A 12 57.95 20.48 9.09
CA THR A 12 57.34 20.49 10.45
C THR A 12 56.16 19.53 10.72
N ASP A 13 56.35 18.51 11.54
CA ASP A 13 56.37 18.58 13.02
C ASP A 13 54.99 18.88 13.60
N SER A 14 54.40 17.88 14.27
CA SER A 14 53.78 17.99 15.60
C SER A 14 52.89 16.77 15.84
N THR A 15 53.32 15.97 16.81
CA THR A 15 52.52 14.93 17.46
C THR A 15 51.49 15.63 18.33
N GLU A 16 50.20 15.33 18.20
CA GLU A 16 49.24 15.52 19.32
C GLU A 16 48.14 14.44 19.33
N PRO A 17 47.63 14.08 20.53
CA PRO A 17 47.21 12.72 20.86
C PRO A 17 45.71 12.43 20.67
N ILE A 18 45.39 11.13 20.72
CA ILE A 18 44.04 10.55 20.77
C ILE A 18 43.28 11.08 21.99
N PRO A 19 42.12 11.75 21.82
CA PRO A 19 41.23 12.02 22.93
C PRO A 19 40.34 10.80 23.16
N THR A 20 40.76 9.96 24.12
CA THR A 20 39.85 9.09 24.87
C THR A 20 38.95 9.97 25.73
N GLY A 21 37.74 10.21 25.25
CA GLY A 21 36.74 11.06 25.90
C GLY A 21 35.45 10.29 26.16
N THR A 22 35.19 10.07 27.44
CA THR A 22 34.03 9.41 28.04
C THR A 22 32.71 10.18 27.91
N LYS A 23 31.61 9.42 27.93
CA LYS A 23 30.23 9.76 28.37
C LYS A 23 29.42 10.72 27.47
N GLY A 24 28.50 10.12 26.70
CA GLY A 24 27.27 10.75 26.24
C GLY A 24 26.11 9.77 26.44
N VAL A 25 25.33 9.98 27.49
CA VAL A 25 23.98 9.40 27.62
C VAL A 25 23.12 10.16 26.62
N GLU A 26 22.78 9.54 25.50
CA GLU A 26 21.92 10.15 24.49
C GLU A 26 20.63 9.34 24.33
N ARG A 27 19.67 9.78 25.15
CA ARG A 27 18.21 9.84 24.95
C ARG A 27 17.58 8.66 24.22
N GLU A 28 16.92 7.82 25.01
CA GLU A 28 15.76 7.05 24.59
C GLU A 28 14.78 8.00 23.87
N ARG A 29 14.75 7.91 22.53
CA ARG A 29 13.64 8.45 21.76
C ARG A 29 12.56 7.40 21.81
N GLU A 30 11.69 7.50 22.80
CA GLU A 30 10.38 6.85 22.79
C GLU A 30 9.70 7.23 21.47
N ARG A 31 9.74 6.32 20.51
CA ARG A 31 8.92 6.41 19.31
C ARG A 31 7.56 5.93 19.78
N GLU A 32 6.77 6.89 20.25
CA GLU A 32 5.35 6.74 20.58
C GLU A 32 4.72 5.81 19.54
N GLY A 33 4.16 4.71 20.05
CA GLY A 33 3.62 3.63 19.24
C GLY A 33 2.65 4.19 18.20
N GLU A 34 3.00 4.02 16.94
CA GLU A 34 2.00 4.03 15.88
C GLU A 34 0.95 2.98 16.27
N PRO A 35 -0.36 3.26 16.14
CA PRO A 35 -1.35 2.27 16.48
C PRO A 35 -1.14 1.06 15.57
N GLU A 36 -0.62 -0.01 16.18
CA GLU A 36 -0.46 -1.34 15.59
C GLU A 36 -1.84 -1.81 15.12
N THR A 37 -2.19 -1.47 13.88
CA THR A 37 -3.28 -2.14 13.19
C THR A 37 -2.76 -3.51 12.78
N ASP A 38 -2.57 -4.38 13.77
CA ASP A 38 -2.33 -5.81 13.56
C ASP A 38 -3.60 -6.44 13.00
N VAL A 39 -3.87 -6.17 11.72
CA VAL A 39 -4.72 -7.01 10.91
C VAL A 39 -3.85 -8.21 10.54
N SER A 40 -3.65 -9.08 11.53
CA SER A 40 -2.88 -10.31 11.42
C SER A 40 -3.39 -11.19 10.28
N LEU A 41 -2.77 -11.09 9.10
CA LEU A 41 -2.81 -11.98 7.92
C LEU A 41 -4.14 -12.67 7.51
N ARG A 42 -5.30 -12.30 8.07
CA ARG A 42 -6.62 -12.77 7.65
C ARG A 42 -6.87 -12.16 6.27
N GLU A 43 -6.40 -12.87 5.25
CA GLU A 43 -6.57 -12.68 3.82
C GLU A 43 -6.84 -11.22 3.43
N ARG A 44 -5.78 -10.42 3.21
CA ARG A 44 -5.95 -9.11 2.58
C ARG A 44 -6.80 -9.30 1.34
N LEU A 45 -7.95 -8.63 1.26
CA LEU A 45 -8.87 -8.72 0.13
C LEU A 45 -8.22 -8.09 -1.11
N VAL A 46 -7.26 -8.74 -1.76
CA VAL A 46 -6.51 -8.12 -2.87
C VAL A 46 -7.46 -7.71 -3.99
N SER A 47 -8.47 -8.52 -4.30
CA SER A 47 -9.44 -8.20 -5.34
C SER A 47 -10.86 -8.69 -5.03
N VAL A 48 -11.84 -7.86 -5.36
CA VAL A 48 -13.28 -8.14 -5.16
C VAL A 48 -14.03 -7.98 -6.48
N ASN A 49 -14.94 -8.92 -6.76
CA ASN A 49 -15.95 -8.79 -7.81
C ASN A 49 -17.25 -8.31 -7.17
N TYR A 50 -17.68 -7.11 -7.51
CA TYR A 50 -18.88 -6.50 -6.93
C TYR A 50 -20.03 -6.55 -7.93
N HIS A 51 -21.00 -7.43 -7.69
CA HIS A 51 -22.20 -7.59 -8.50
C HIS A 51 -23.21 -6.48 -8.20
N LEU A 52 -23.19 -5.39 -8.98
CA LEU A 52 -24.01 -4.19 -8.74
C LEU A 52 -25.51 -4.44 -8.95
N THR A 53 -25.84 -5.24 -9.97
CA THR A 53 -27.21 -5.54 -10.37
C THR A 53 -27.29 -6.91 -10.98
N LYS A 54 -28.44 -7.58 -10.89
CA LYS A 54 -28.74 -8.79 -11.68
C LYS A 54 -29.40 -8.47 -13.03
N VAL A 55 -29.85 -7.23 -13.23
CA VAL A 55 -30.54 -6.80 -14.45
C VAL A 55 -29.54 -6.78 -15.59
N CYS A 56 -29.89 -7.43 -16.70
CA CYS A 56 -29.10 -7.45 -17.92
C CYS A 56 -30.03 -7.20 -19.11
N ASN A 57 -29.59 -6.39 -20.07
CA ASN A 57 -30.28 -6.16 -21.33
C ASN A 57 -30.03 -7.29 -22.37
N TYR A 58 -29.24 -8.31 -22.02
CA TYR A 58 -28.93 -9.47 -22.85
C TYR A 58 -29.47 -10.77 -22.24
N ARG A 59 -29.57 -11.82 -23.08
CA ARG A 59 -30.04 -13.17 -22.69
C ARG A 59 -29.09 -14.25 -23.19
N CYS A 60 -27.83 -14.17 -22.74
CA CYS A 60 -26.77 -15.05 -23.22
C CYS A 60 -27.03 -16.52 -22.81
N ARG A 61 -26.90 -17.44 -23.77
CA ARG A 61 -27.08 -18.89 -23.53
C ARG A 61 -26.08 -19.48 -22.52
N PHE A 62 -24.92 -18.82 -22.38
CA PHE A 62 -23.83 -19.22 -21.50
C PHE A 62 -23.75 -18.39 -20.21
N CYS A 63 -24.73 -17.51 -19.94
CA CYS A 63 -24.71 -16.72 -18.70
C CYS A 63 -24.92 -17.64 -17.48
N PHE A 64 -24.01 -17.59 -16.52
CA PHE A 64 -24.12 -18.33 -15.26
C PHE A 64 -24.61 -17.46 -14.08
N ALA A 65 -24.73 -16.15 -14.30
CA ALA A 65 -24.92 -15.14 -13.25
C ALA A 65 -26.33 -14.49 -13.30
N HIS A 66 -27.38 -15.31 -13.45
CA HIS A 66 -28.76 -14.80 -13.57
C HIS A 66 -29.35 -14.30 -12.24
N PHE A 67 -28.88 -14.81 -11.10
CA PHE A 67 -29.33 -14.43 -9.74
C PHE A 67 -30.87 -14.34 -9.57
N ASN A 68 -31.61 -15.27 -10.19
CA ASN A 68 -33.08 -15.22 -10.25
C ASN A 68 -33.76 -15.18 -8.87
N GLN A 69 -33.11 -15.75 -7.86
CA GLN A 69 -33.59 -15.80 -6.46
C GLN A 69 -33.49 -14.45 -5.74
N ILE A 70 -32.60 -13.54 -6.17
CA ILE A 70 -32.41 -12.24 -5.52
C ILE A 70 -33.54 -11.30 -5.92
N LYS A 71 -34.18 -10.67 -4.93
CA LYS A 71 -35.26 -9.70 -5.11
C LYS A 71 -34.77 -8.32 -4.68
N GLY A 72 -35.06 -7.30 -5.49
CA GLY A 72 -34.62 -5.93 -5.23
C GLY A 72 -33.15 -5.67 -5.59
N GLY A 73 -32.69 -4.47 -5.27
CA GLY A 73 -31.32 -4.00 -5.45
C GLY A 73 -30.94 -3.02 -4.35
N MET A 74 -29.67 -2.64 -4.30
CA MET A 74 -29.15 -1.65 -3.37
C MET A 74 -29.26 -0.25 -4.00
N GLY A 75 -29.56 0.77 -3.20
CA GLY A 75 -29.51 2.17 -3.65
C GLY A 75 -28.09 2.72 -3.67
N GLU A 76 -27.91 3.88 -4.32
CA GLU A 76 -26.63 4.56 -4.51
C GLU A 76 -25.77 4.66 -3.24
N GLU A 77 -26.31 5.24 -2.17
CA GLU A 77 -25.58 5.42 -0.90
C GLU A 77 -25.05 4.11 -0.33
N GLY A 78 -25.87 3.04 -0.37
CA GLY A 78 -25.44 1.72 0.09
C GLY A 78 -24.32 1.15 -0.79
N MET A 79 -24.41 1.38 -2.11
CA MET A 79 -23.40 0.89 -3.04
C MET A 79 -22.06 1.61 -2.86
N ILE A 80 -22.09 2.92 -2.62
CA ILE A 80 -20.91 3.72 -2.30
C ILE A 80 -20.33 3.27 -0.96
N GLY A 81 -21.16 3.06 0.06
CA GLY A 81 -20.72 2.58 1.38
C GLY A 81 -20.02 1.22 1.32
N ILE A 82 -20.40 0.33 0.41
CA ILE A 82 -19.64 -0.91 0.17
C ILE A 82 -18.24 -0.63 -0.36
N VAL A 83 -18.08 0.30 -1.31
CA VAL A 83 -16.77 0.66 -1.86
C VAL A 83 -15.88 1.25 -0.76
N GLU A 84 -16.43 2.11 0.10
CA GLU A 84 -15.71 2.66 1.25
C GLU A 84 -15.26 1.58 2.25
N ALA A 85 -16.17 0.65 2.58
CA ALA A 85 -15.84 -0.47 3.46
C ALA A 85 -14.76 -1.39 2.87
N LEU A 86 -14.81 -1.64 1.56
CA LEU A 86 -13.78 -2.42 0.85
C LEU A 86 -12.42 -1.71 0.87
N ALA A 87 -12.41 -0.38 0.68
CA ALA A 87 -11.19 0.41 0.76
C ALA A 87 -10.59 0.38 2.18
N ALA A 88 -11.41 0.56 3.21
CA ALA A 88 -11.00 0.48 4.62
C ALA A 88 -10.46 -0.91 4.99
N ALA A 89 -11.00 -1.97 4.38
CA ALA A 89 -10.52 -3.34 4.54
C ALA A 89 -9.22 -3.65 3.76
N GLY A 90 -8.66 -2.68 3.02
CA GLY A 90 -7.42 -2.84 2.28
C GLY A 90 -7.58 -3.47 0.89
N THR A 91 -8.75 -3.34 0.26
CA THR A 91 -8.98 -3.86 -1.10
C THR A 91 -8.18 -3.08 -2.14
N GLN A 92 -7.44 -3.79 -3.01
CA GLN A 92 -6.58 -3.15 -4.02
C GLN A 92 -7.25 -3.05 -5.40
N LYS A 93 -8.18 -3.95 -5.72
CA LYS A 93 -8.87 -3.99 -7.02
C LYS A 93 -10.34 -4.37 -6.87
N ILE A 94 -11.22 -3.54 -7.42
CA ILE A 94 -12.65 -3.85 -7.55
C ILE A 94 -12.99 -4.06 -9.03
N THR A 95 -13.74 -5.11 -9.33
CA THR A 95 -14.32 -5.35 -10.66
C THR A 95 -15.83 -5.25 -10.54
N PHE A 96 -16.44 -4.26 -11.20
CA PHE A 96 -17.90 -4.16 -11.25
C PHE A 96 -18.44 -5.18 -12.24
N VAL A 97 -19.32 -6.04 -11.74
CA VAL A 97 -19.93 -7.16 -12.47
C VAL A 97 -21.43 -7.19 -12.16
N GLY A 98 -22.15 -8.18 -12.68
CA GLY A 98 -23.60 -8.27 -12.50
C GLY A 98 -24.27 -8.91 -13.71
N GLY A 99 -25.50 -8.46 -13.98
CA GLY A 99 -26.06 -8.49 -15.32
C GLY A 99 -25.27 -7.53 -16.21
N GLU A 100 -25.81 -6.35 -16.48
CA GLU A 100 -25.11 -5.29 -17.20
C GLU A 100 -24.80 -4.13 -16.23
N PRO A 101 -23.54 -3.96 -15.78
CA PRO A 101 -23.17 -2.91 -14.83
C PRO A 101 -23.53 -1.50 -15.30
N THR A 102 -23.48 -1.23 -16.60
CA THR A 102 -23.78 0.10 -17.16
C THR A 102 -25.27 0.49 -17.12
N LEU A 103 -26.16 -0.43 -16.73
CA LEU A 103 -27.58 -0.12 -16.49
C LEU A 103 -27.85 0.50 -15.12
N VAL A 104 -26.85 0.54 -14.23
CA VAL A 104 -26.95 1.26 -12.95
C VAL A 104 -26.82 2.77 -13.24
N PRO A 105 -27.81 3.60 -12.88
CA PRO A 105 -27.90 4.99 -13.36
C PRO A 105 -27.21 6.04 -12.48
N TRP A 106 -26.51 5.63 -11.43
CA TRP A 106 -25.81 6.51 -10.49
C TRP A 106 -24.32 6.18 -10.46
#